data_AF-A0A9N9RCC8-F1
#
_entry.id   AF-A0A9N9RCC8-F1
#
_cell.length_a   1.000
_cell.length_b   1.000
_cell.length_c   1.000
_cell.angle_alpha   90.00
_cell.angle_beta   90.00
_cell.angle_gamma   90.00
#
_symmetry.space_group_name_H-M   'P 1'
#
loop_
_entity.id
_entity.type
_entity.pdbx_description
1 polymer ?
#
loop_
_entity_poly.entity_id
_entity_poly.type
_entity_poly.pdbx_seq_one_letter_code
_entity_poly.pdbx_strand_id
1 'polypeptide(L)'
;MGQDDDVQASFAHIVLCGLLDNDFKAAYVISYKATRYLALPCLMADIYRSNQTLSSIHLLSGLVPFALALAGDDNVHLGNLVIACNILSLCHYSFENGREYGWYTAGAAIFAYILTPQMGHKMLYPLGLALMEYFAYRLFHIHFDAASAPPRR
;
A
#
# COMPACT_ATOMS: atom_id res chain seq x y z
N MET A 1 16.48 -12.68 7.72
CA MET A 1 15.06 -12.39 7.48
C MET A 1 14.96 -11.74 6.11
N GLY A 2 14.95 -12.52 5.03
CA GLY A 2 15.07 -11.97 3.68
C GLY A 2 14.85 -13.02 2.58
N GLN A 3 14.01 -14.01 2.87
CA GLN A 3 13.69 -15.07 1.90
C GLN A 3 12.18 -15.34 1.89
N ASP A 4 11.50 -15.23 3.04
CA ASP A 4 10.05 -15.42 3.13
C ASP A 4 9.24 -14.21 2.59
N ASP A 5 9.77 -12.98 2.70
CA ASP A 5 9.15 -11.76 2.17
C ASP A 5 9.20 -11.72 0.63
N ASP A 6 10.30 -12.20 0.06
CA ASP A 6 10.45 -12.40 -1.39
C ASP A 6 9.53 -13.51 -1.88
N VAL A 7 9.27 -14.55 -1.08
CA VAL A 7 8.33 -15.62 -1.44
C VAL A 7 6.89 -15.11 -1.44
N GLN A 8 6.49 -14.21 -0.54
CA GLN A 8 5.14 -13.63 -0.55
C GLN A 8 4.93 -12.62 -1.68
N ALA A 9 5.90 -11.73 -1.92
CA ALA A 9 5.88 -10.82 -3.07
C ALA A 9 5.92 -11.60 -4.39
N SER A 10 6.73 -12.65 -4.46
CA SER A 10 6.79 -13.55 -5.60
C SER A 10 5.54 -14.40 -5.73
N PHE A 11 4.82 -14.77 -4.66
CA PHE A 11 3.52 -15.44 -4.76
C PHE A 11 2.45 -14.50 -5.30
N ALA A 12 2.38 -13.26 -4.84
CA ALA A 12 1.49 -12.26 -5.42
C ALA A 12 1.79 -12.05 -6.91
N HIS A 13 3.08 -11.97 -7.28
CA HIS A 13 3.52 -11.79 -8.66
C HIS A 13 3.33 -13.04 -9.55
N ILE A 14 3.51 -14.25 -9.00
CA ILE A 14 3.32 -15.54 -9.70
C ILE A 14 1.83 -15.88 -9.83
N VAL A 15 1.01 -15.63 -8.81
CA VAL A 15 -0.45 -15.79 -8.90
C VAL A 15 -1.03 -14.77 -9.89
N LEU A 16 -0.49 -13.55 -9.95
CA LEU A 16 -0.87 -12.58 -10.97
C LEU A 16 -0.41 -13.06 -12.36
N CYS A 17 0.87 -13.37 -12.58
CA CYS A 17 1.37 -13.77 -13.90
C CYS A 17 0.84 -15.13 -14.40
N GLY A 18 0.62 -16.11 -13.53
CA GLY A 18 0.23 -17.47 -13.91
C GLY A 18 -1.26 -17.66 -14.25
N LEU A 19 -2.14 -16.76 -13.77
CA LEU A 19 -3.58 -16.78 -14.09
C LEU A 19 -3.92 -16.03 -15.40
N LEU A 20 -2.95 -15.33 -16.00
CA LEU A 20 -3.20 -14.23 -16.96
C LEU A 20 -2.68 -14.49 -18.38
N ASP A 21 -2.43 -15.73 -18.76
CA ASP A 21 -1.72 -16.05 -20.02
C ASP A 21 -2.49 -15.71 -21.31
N ASN A 22 -3.72 -15.16 -21.25
CA ASN A 22 -4.49 -14.78 -22.45
C ASN A 22 -5.41 -13.53 -22.36
N ASP A 23 -5.53 -12.81 -21.22
CA ASP A 23 -6.44 -11.65 -21.14
C ASP A 23 -5.85 -10.47 -20.34
N PHE A 24 -5.10 -9.63 -21.05
CA PHE A 24 -4.53 -8.39 -20.52
C PHE A 24 -5.60 -7.44 -19.93
N LYS A 25 -6.84 -7.50 -20.42
CA LYS A 25 -7.92 -6.66 -19.91
C LYS A 25 -8.37 -7.13 -18.52
N ALA A 26 -8.51 -8.44 -18.34
CA ALA A 26 -8.81 -9.02 -17.02
C ALA A 26 -7.68 -8.75 -16.03
N ALA A 27 -6.42 -8.95 -16.46
CA ALA A 27 -5.22 -8.60 -15.70
C ALA A 27 -5.25 -7.16 -15.17
N TYR A 28 -5.52 -6.23 -16.08
CA TYR A 28 -5.56 -4.81 -15.78
C TYR A 28 -6.68 -4.46 -14.80
N VAL A 29 -7.88 -5.03 -14.97
CA VAL A 29 -9.01 -4.78 -14.07
C VAL A 29 -8.72 -5.29 -12.66
N ILE A 30 -8.22 -6.52 -12.53
CA ILE A 30 -7.86 -7.10 -11.23
C ILE A 30 -6.79 -6.23 -10.55
N SER A 31 -5.72 -5.90 -11.27
CA SER A 31 -4.63 -5.07 -10.76
C SER A 31 -5.13 -3.70 -10.31
N TYR A 32 -5.98 -3.04 -11.11
CA TYR A 32 -6.57 -1.75 -10.79
C TYR A 32 -7.44 -1.81 -9.51
N LYS A 33 -8.26 -2.85 -9.36
CA LYS A 33 -9.07 -3.04 -8.14
C LYS A 33 -8.20 -3.34 -6.92
N ALA A 34 -7.14 -4.14 -7.10
CA ALA A 34 -6.21 -4.48 -6.03
C ALA A 34 -5.47 -3.23 -5.52
N THR A 35 -4.88 -2.44 -6.43
CA THR A 35 -4.16 -1.21 -6.04
C THR A 35 -5.09 -0.20 -5.40
N ARG A 36 -6.36 -0.16 -5.81
CA ARG A 36 -7.38 0.74 -5.26
C ARG A 36 -7.77 0.38 -3.82
N TYR A 37 -8.01 -0.90 -3.54
CA TYR A 37 -8.68 -1.30 -2.30
C TYR A 37 -7.77 -1.91 -1.25
N LEU A 38 -6.64 -2.52 -1.63
CA LEU A 38 -5.74 -3.15 -0.65
C LEU A 38 -4.86 -2.16 0.12
N ALA A 39 -4.89 -0.86 -0.22
CA ALA A 39 -4.16 0.22 0.47
C ALA A 39 -2.71 -0.18 0.84
N LEU A 40 -2.00 -0.71 -0.16
CA LEU A 40 -0.74 -1.45 -0.03
C LEU A 40 0.34 -0.81 0.88
N PRO A 41 0.53 0.52 0.91
CA PRO A 41 1.54 1.13 1.78
C PRO A 41 1.29 0.94 3.27
N CYS A 42 0.03 1.00 3.71
CA CYS A 42 -0.33 0.83 5.13
C CYS A 42 -0.25 -0.65 5.52
N LEU A 43 -0.59 -1.55 4.61
CA LEU A 43 -0.41 -2.98 4.82
C LEU A 43 1.08 -3.34 4.93
N MET A 44 1.89 -2.82 4.01
CA MET A 44 3.33 -3.07 3.97
C MET A 44 4.02 -2.51 5.22
N ALA A 45 3.58 -1.34 5.71
CA ALA A 45 3.98 -0.77 6.99
C ALA A 45 3.87 -1.74 8.16
N ASP A 46 2.70 -2.35 8.31
CA ASP A 46 2.37 -3.14 9.48
C ASP A 46 3.07 -4.50 9.45
N ILE A 47 3.23 -5.07 8.25
CA ILE A 47 4.00 -6.31 8.03
C ILE A 47 5.45 -6.09 8.49
N TYR A 48 6.11 -5.00 8.07
CA TYR A 48 7.49 -4.71 8.48
C TYR A 48 7.66 -4.48 9.98
N ARG A 49 6.60 -4.06 10.69
CA ARG A 49 6.64 -3.84 12.15
C ARG A 49 6.26 -5.07 12.96
N SER A 50 5.96 -6.21 12.32
CA SER A 50 5.49 -7.44 12.99
C SER A 50 4.24 -7.22 13.86
N ASN A 51 3.45 -6.16 13.60
CA ASN A 51 2.21 -5.91 14.32
C ASN A 51 1.05 -6.64 13.63
N GLN A 52 0.96 -7.95 13.90
CA GLN A 52 0.03 -8.86 13.24
C GLN A 52 -1.44 -8.43 13.36
N THR A 53 -1.81 -7.77 14.47
CA THR A 53 -3.18 -7.32 14.69
C THR A 53 -3.55 -6.18 13.75
N LEU A 54 -2.72 -5.13 13.66
CA LEU A 54 -2.97 -4.00 12.76
C LEU A 54 -2.84 -4.40 11.29
N SER A 55 -1.84 -5.22 10.95
CA SER A 55 -1.67 -5.72 9.58
C SER A 55 -2.88 -6.52 9.11
N SER A 56 -3.44 -7.36 10.00
CA SER A 56 -4.65 -8.13 9.70
C SER A 56 -5.86 -7.23 9.50
N ILE A 57 -5.99 -6.16 10.30
CA ILE A 57 -7.08 -5.20 10.16
C ILE A 57 -6.96 -4.42 8.84
N HIS A 58 -5.79 -3.88 8.50
CA HIS A 58 -5.59 -3.17 7.23
C HIS A 58 -5.76 -4.10 6.03
N LEU A 59 -5.27 -5.35 6.10
CA LEU A 59 -5.46 -6.34 5.04
C LEU A 59 -6.94 -6.67 4.85
N LEU A 60 -7.62 -7.08 5.93
CA LEU A 60 -9.02 -7.50 5.87
C LEU A 60 -9.93 -6.35 5.44
N SER A 61 -9.69 -5.15 5.97
CA SER A 61 -10.48 -3.97 5.62
C SER A 61 -10.37 -3.63 4.13
N GLY A 62 -9.21 -3.83 3.49
CA GLY A 62 -9.03 -3.66 2.05
C GLY A 62 -9.46 -4.86 1.20
N LEU A 63 -9.34 -6.08 1.73
CA LEU A 63 -9.70 -7.33 1.04
C LEU A 63 -11.22 -7.42 0.81
N VAL A 64 -12.04 -6.96 1.75
CA VAL A 64 -13.50 -6.96 1.63
C VAL A 64 -13.98 -6.13 0.42
N PRO A 65 -13.68 -4.82 0.30
CA PRO A 65 -14.08 -4.02 -0.86
C PRO A 65 -13.41 -4.51 -2.15
N PHE A 66 -12.20 -5.06 -2.09
CA PHE A 66 -11.56 -5.70 -3.25
C PHE A 66 -12.36 -6.91 -3.76
N ALA A 67 -12.74 -7.83 -2.88
CA ALA A 67 -13.49 -9.03 -3.23
C ALA A 67 -14.88 -8.68 -3.78
N LEU A 68 -15.57 -7.72 -3.16
CA LEU A 68 -16.85 -7.21 -3.65
C LEU A 68 -16.71 -6.61 -5.06
N ALA A 69 -15.66 -5.82 -5.30
CA ALA A 69 -15.40 -5.25 -6.61
C ALA A 69 -15.07 -6.31 -7.68
N LEU A 70 -14.41 -7.41 -7.32
CA LEU A 70 -14.18 -8.55 -8.23
C LEU A 70 -15.46 -9.34 -8.51
N ALA A 71 -16.38 -9.42 -7.54
CA ALA A 71 -17.69 -10.07 -7.71
C ALA A 71 -18.68 -9.22 -8.54
N GLY A 72 -18.30 -8.01 -8.94
CA GLY A 72 -19.14 -7.08 -9.70
C GLY A 72 -20.00 -6.15 -8.84
N ASP A 73 -19.91 -6.24 -7.51
CA ASP A 73 -20.63 -5.39 -6.55
C ASP A 73 -19.70 -4.30 -6.00
N ASP A 74 -19.21 -3.44 -6.91
CA ASP A 74 -18.19 -2.45 -6.58
C ASP A 74 -18.76 -1.27 -5.76
N ASN A 75 -18.64 -1.36 -4.43
CA ASN A 75 -19.01 -0.29 -3.51
C ASN A 75 -17.85 0.70 -3.30
N VAL A 76 -17.76 1.69 -4.18
CA VAL A 76 -16.73 2.73 -4.14
C VAL A 76 -16.74 3.52 -2.83
N HIS A 77 -17.91 3.74 -2.22
CA HIS A 77 -18.01 4.48 -0.96
C HIS A 77 -17.39 3.71 0.21
N LEU A 78 -17.66 2.40 0.29
CA LEU A 78 -17.03 1.54 1.28
C LEU A 78 -15.51 1.51 1.10
N GLY A 79 -15.03 1.38 -0.15
CA GLY A 79 -13.62 1.41 -0.43
C GLY A 79 -12.94 2.73 -0.06
N ASN A 80 -13.57 3.87 -0.36
CA ASN A 80 -13.05 5.19 0.03
C ASN A 80 -13.00 5.36 1.56
N LEU A 81 -13.99 4.83 2.29
CA LEU A 81 -14.01 4.85 3.76
C LEU A 81 -12.83 4.06 4.34
N VAL A 82 -12.61 2.84 3.84
CA VAL A 82 -11.48 2.00 4.26
C VAL A 82 -10.14 2.69 3.99
N ILE A 83 -9.97 3.26 2.80
CA ILE A 83 -8.76 4.02 2.46
C ILE A 83 -8.55 5.18 3.41
N ALA A 84 -9.60 5.94 3.73
CA ALA A 84 -9.51 7.05 4.68
C ALA A 84 -9.11 6.58 6.08
N CYS A 85 -9.66 5.46 6.57
CA CYS A 85 -9.25 4.85 7.83
C CYS A 85 -7.77 4.45 7.82
N ASN A 86 -7.28 3.84 6.74
CA ASN A 86 -5.88 3.44 6.62
C ASN A 86 -4.94 4.67 6.60
N ILE A 87 -5.34 5.75 5.92
CA ILE A 87 -4.62 7.03 5.92
C ILE A 87 -4.56 7.63 7.33
N LEU A 88 -5.67 7.63 8.08
CA LEU A 88 -5.70 8.13 9.46
C LEU A 88 -4.82 7.29 10.38
N SER A 89 -4.84 5.96 10.23
CA SER A 89 -3.98 5.03 10.96
C SER A 89 -2.50 5.33 10.69
N LEU A 90 -2.13 5.59 9.44
CA LEU A 90 -0.78 6.00 9.03
C LEU A 90 -0.37 7.36 9.64
N CYS A 91 -1.27 8.33 9.66
CA CYS A 91 -1.03 9.63 10.30
C CYS A 91 -0.82 9.49 11.82
N HIS A 92 -1.65 8.69 12.49
CA HIS A 92 -1.51 8.41 13.91
C HIS A 92 -0.16 7.76 14.21
N TYR A 93 0.22 6.76 13.42
CA TYR A 93 1.54 6.14 13.50
C TYR A 93 2.67 7.16 13.34
N SER A 94 2.59 7.98 12.29
CA SER A 94 3.57 9.03 11.98
C SER A 94 3.77 9.98 13.15
N PHE A 95 2.67 10.40 13.77
CA PHE A 95 2.65 11.27 14.94
C PHE A 95 3.31 10.61 16.17
N GLU A 96 2.88 9.39 16.54
CA GLU A 96 3.41 8.68 17.71
C GLU A 96 4.91 8.37 17.62
N ASN A 97 5.43 8.20 16.40
CA ASN A 97 6.79 7.73 16.18
C ASN A 97 7.71 8.79 15.57
N GLY A 98 7.24 10.04 15.41
CA GLY A 98 8.02 11.14 14.85
C GLY A 98 8.53 10.88 13.43
N ARG A 99 7.74 10.19 12.59
CA ARG A 99 8.16 9.72 11.27
C ARG A 99 7.62 10.61 10.15
N GLU A 100 8.34 11.66 9.79
CA GLU A 100 7.89 12.67 8.82
C GLU A 100 7.40 12.10 7.48
N TYR A 101 8.05 11.05 6.97
CA TYR A 101 7.62 10.36 5.74
C TYR A 101 6.22 9.75 5.79
N GLY A 102 5.66 9.53 6.98
CA GLY A 102 4.26 9.14 7.19
C GLY A 102 3.29 10.20 6.69
N TRP A 103 3.58 11.49 6.92
CA TRP A 103 2.75 12.59 6.42
C TRP A 103 2.81 12.71 4.91
N TYR A 104 4.00 12.56 4.31
CA TYR A 104 4.15 12.58 2.85
C TYR A 104 3.44 11.40 2.19
N THR A 105 3.53 10.20 2.79
CA THR A 105 2.83 9.01 2.31
C THR A 105 1.31 9.19 2.40
N ALA A 106 0.81 9.73 3.52
CA ALA A 106 -0.61 10.05 3.68
C ALA A 106 -1.12 11.07 2.65
N GLY A 107 -0.34 12.14 2.40
CA GLY A 107 -0.67 13.13 1.37
C GLY A 107 -0.70 12.53 -0.03
N ALA A 108 0.28 11.69 -0.38
CA ALA A 108 0.30 10.98 -1.65
C ALA A 108 -0.88 9.99 -1.79
N ALA A 109 -1.29 9.35 -0.70
CA ALA A 109 -2.47 8.47 -0.67
C ALA A 109 -3.77 9.25 -0.89
N ILE A 110 -3.96 10.42 -0.25
CA ILE A 110 -5.11 11.30 -0.51
C ILE A 110 -5.12 11.71 -1.98
N PHE A 111 -3.98 12.15 -2.50
CA PHE A 111 -3.85 12.51 -3.91
C PHE A 111 -4.26 11.35 -4.81
N ALA A 112 -3.60 10.18 -4.68
CA ALA A 112 -3.82 9.01 -5.49
C ALA A 112 -5.27 8.49 -5.41
N TYR A 113 -5.80 8.27 -4.22
CA TYR A 113 -7.07 7.55 -4.05
C TYR A 113 -8.31 8.43 -4.04
N ILE A 114 -8.20 9.69 -3.64
CA ILE A 114 -9.37 10.59 -3.49
C ILE A 114 -9.41 11.60 -4.62
N LEU A 115 -8.28 12.28 -4.89
CA LEU A 115 -8.26 13.38 -5.86
C LEU A 115 -8.16 12.88 -7.30
N THR A 116 -7.17 12.04 -7.63
CA THR A 116 -6.94 11.66 -9.04
C THR A 116 -8.13 10.99 -9.74
N PRO A 117 -8.98 10.16 -9.08
CA PRO A 117 -10.14 9.58 -9.74
C PRO A 117 -11.18 10.62 -10.17
N GLN A 118 -11.21 11.80 -9.53
CA GLN A 118 -12.13 12.89 -9.84
C GLN A 118 -11.62 13.79 -10.98
N MET A 119 -10.34 13.73 -11.31
CA MET A 119 -9.69 14.66 -12.25
C MET A 119 -9.71 14.19 -13.71
N GLY A 120 -10.13 12.96 -13.99
CA GLY A 120 -10.26 12.43 -15.36
C GLY A 120 -8.94 12.16 -16.11
N HIS A 121 -7.79 12.47 -15.51
CA HIS A 121 -6.48 12.22 -16.11
C HIS A 121 -5.96 10.82 -15.80
N LYS A 122 -5.93 9.95 -16.82
CA LYS A 122 -5.54 8.53 -16.70
C LYS A 122 -4.15 8.29 -16.08
N MET A 123 -3.21 9.22 -16.27
CA MET A 123 -1.83 9.08 -15.77
C MET A 123 -1.62 9.56 -14.33
N LEU A 124 -2.56 10.33 -13.76
CA LEU A 124 -2.36 10.87 -12.41
C LEU A 124 -2.45 9.78 -11.34
N TYR A 125 -3.35 8.82 -11.53
CA TYR A 125 -3.52 7.70 -10.59
C TYR A 125 -2.23 6.87 -10.44
N PRO A 126 -1.64 6.29 -11.51
CA PRO A 126 -0.40 5.53 -11.39
C PRO A 126 0.78 6.38 -10.89
N LEU A 127 0.84 7.66 -11.27
CA LEU A 127 1.87 8.57 -10.76
C LEU A 127 1.72 8.82 -9.26
N GLY A 128 0.48 8.98 -8.78
CA GLY A 128 0.16 9.11 -7.37
C GLY A 128 0.51 7.84 -6.59
N LEU A 129 0.25 6.66 -7.15
CA LEU A 129 0.66 5.39 -6.55
C LEU A 129 2.19 5.29 -6.45
N ALA A 130 2.92 5.63 -7.50
CA ALA A 130 4.38 5.59 -7.50
C ALA A 130 4.98 6.57 -6.47
N LEU A 131 4.42 7.78 -6.36
CA LEU A 131 4.81 8.76 -5.35
C LEU A 131 4.56 8.24 -3.92
N MET A 132 3.40 7.62 -3.72
CA MET A 132 3.02 7.03 -2.44
C MET A 132 3.94 5.86 -2.06
N GLU A 133 4.30 5.00 -3.01
CA GLU A 133 5.25 3.91 -2.81
C GLU A 133 6.65 4.42 -2.48
N TYR A 134 7.12 5.47 -3.16
CA TYR A 134 8.40 6.10 -2.83
C TYR A 134 8.45 6.61 -1.38
N PHE A 135 7.41 7.33 -0.91
CA PHE A 135 7.37 7.80 0.46
C PHE A 135 7.21 6.66 1.47
N ALA A 136 6.43 5.63 1.15
CA ALA A 136 6.31 4.43 1.97
C ALA A 136 7.64 3.69 2.11
N TYR A 137 8.40 3.57 1.01
CA TYR A 137 9.76 3.02 1.05
C TYR A 137 10.63 3.82 2.02
N ARG A 138 10.66 5.16 1.92
CA ARG A 138 11.43 6.03 2.83
C ARG A 138 10.97 5.95 4.29
N LEU A 139 9.70 5.64 4.52
CA LEU A 139 9.12 5.51 5.85
C LEU A 139 9.49 4.19 6.54
N PHE A 140 9.43 3.07 5.79
CA PHE A 140 9.56 1.73 6.36
C PHE A 140 10.93 1.07 6.15
N HIS A 141 11.70 1.50 5.13
CA HIS A 141 13.08 1.05 4.97
C HIS A 141 14.03 1.99 5.72
N ILE A 142 14.36 1.62 6.96
CA ILE A 142 15.45 2.22 7.71
C ILE A 142 16.77 1.84 7.02
N HIS A 143 17.56 2.84 6.60
CA HIS A 143 18.98 2.63 6.32
C HIS A 143 19.64 2.30 7.66
N PHE A 144 20.28 1.14 7.75
CA PHE A 144 21.21 0.90 8.86
C PHE A 144 22.33 1.92 8.72
N ASP A 145 22.26 3.02 9.47
CA ASP A 145 23.44 3.84 9.69
C ASP A 145 24.49 2.91 10.29
N ALA A 146 25.57 2.67 9.53
CA ALA A 146 26.71 1.91 10.01
C ALA A 146 27.09 2.50 11.36
N ALA A 147 27.04 1.66 12.41
CA ALA A 147 27.31 2.06 13.78
C ALA A 147 28.52 3.00 13.79
N SER A 148 28.33 4.23 14.28
CA SER A 148 29.41 5.19 14.41
C SER A 148 30.55 4.52 15.16
N ALA A 149 31.69 4.36 14.47
CA ALA A 149 32.86 3.73 15.05
C ALA A 149 33.20 4.44 16.37
N PRO A 150 33.52 3.70 17.45
CA PRO A 150 33.81 4.33 18.73
C PRO A 150 35.00 5.30 18.58
N PRO A 151 35.01 6.42 19.34
CA PRO A 151 36.07 7.40 19.23
C PRO A 151 37.42 6.74 19.50
N ARG A 152 38.36 6.93 18.57
CA ARG A 152 39.75 6.53 18.77
C ARG A 152 40.31 7.36 19.93
N ARG A 153 40.72 6.68 20.99
CA ARG A 153 41.49 7.26 22.09
C ARG A 153 42.87 7.67 21.61
#